data_AF-A0AAN7Z6Z0-F1
#
_entry.id   AF-A0AAN7Z6Z0-F1
#
_cell.length_a   1.000
_cell.length_b   1.000
_cell.length_c   1.000
_cell.angle_alpha   90.00
_cell.angle_beta   90.00
_cell.angle_gamma   90.00
#
_symmetry.space_group_name_H-M   'P 1'
#
loop_
_entity.id
_entity.type
_entity.pdbx_description
1 polymer ?
#
loop_
_entity_poly.entity_id
_entity_poly.type
_entity_poly.pdbx_seq_one_letter_code
_entity_poly.pdbx_strand_id
1 'polypeptide(L)'
;MFKNSIPEFPNFGRQGIAAAKPDLTHLLPDLYPVPGSSPQGWELTFMLSNGSRTGRSKTTGFWAGLSNVWWRCDRENEVAGMVCTHILQLTDPQVLGL
;
A
#
# COMPACT_ATOMS: atom_id res chain seq x y z
N MET A 1 -11.42 4.26 13.66
CA MET A 1 -10.96 4.19 12.26
C MET A 1 -9.49 4.58 12.20
N PHE A 2 -8.67 3.82 11.47
CA PHE A 2 -7.20 3.94 11.38
C PHE A 2 -6.44 3.42 12.62
N LYS A 3 -6.84 2.27 13.13
CA LYS A 3 -6.10 1.50 14.14
C LYS A 3 -5.75 0.13 13.55
N ASN A 4 -4.55 -0.37 13.83
CA ASN A 4 -4.18 -1.72 13.39
C ASN A 4 -5.08 -2.76 14.06
N SER A 5 -5.80 -3.54 13.25
CA SER A 5 -6.68 -4.64 13.68
C SER A 5 -5.96 -5.97 13.80
N ILE A 6 -4.73 -6.07 13.29
CA ILE A 6 -3.90 -7.28 13.29
C ILE A 6 -2.50 -7.06 13.90
N PRO A 7 -2.38 -6.48 15.12
CA PRO A 7 -1.09 -6.18 15.73
C PRO A 7 -0.17 -7.41 15.91
N GLU A 8 -0.73 -8.61 15.99
CA GLU A 8 -0.03 -9.88 16.10
C GLU A 8 0.69 -10.31 14.81
N PHE A 9 0.38 -9.69 13.67
CA PHE A 9 0.97 -9.99 12.36
C PHE A 9 1.79 -8.82 11.79
N PRO A 10 2.87 -8.35 12.46
CA PRO A 10 3.60 -7.13 12.08
C PRO A 10 4.30 -7.20 10.71
N ASN A 11 4.42 -8.40 10.13
CA ASN A 11 5.15 -8.65 8.88
C ASN A 11 4.25 -9.23 7.77
N PHE A 12 2.92 -9.21 7.91
CA PHE A 12 2.02 -9.89 6.97
C PHE A 12 2.21 -9.46 5.50
N GLY A 13 2.44 -8.17 5.24
CA GLY A 13 2.62 -7.67 3.87
C GLY A 13 3.98 -8.03 3.26
N ARG A 14 4.95 -8.46 4.06
CA ARG A 14 6.25 -8.99 3.57
C ARG A 14 6.12 -10.35 2.91
N GLN A 15 5.01 -11.05 3.12
CA GLN A 15 4.71 -12.27 2.38
C GLN A 15 4.57 -12.00 0.88
N GLY A 16 4.24 -10.77 0.51
CA GLY A 16 3.94 -10.39 -0.87
C GLY A 16 2.62 -10.97 -1.35
N ILE A 17 2.33 -10.73 -2.64
CA ILE A 17 1.14 -11.22 -3.32
C ILE A 17 1.57 -11.82 -4.66
N ALA A 18 1.23 -13.10 -4.84
CA ALA A 18 1.37 -13.79 -6.10
C ALA A 18 0.49 -13.15 -7.19
N ALA A 19 0.93 -13.16 -8.44
CA ALA A 19 0.11 -12.70 -9.54
C ALA A 19 -1.08 -13.67 -9.74
N ALA A 20 -2.26 -13.30 -9.23
CA ALA A 20 -3.47 -14.12 -9.37
C ALA A 20 -3.88 -14.32 -10.84
N LYS A 21 -3.62 -13.29 -11.67
CA LYS A 21 -3.82 -13.31 -13.11
C LYS A 21 -2.66 -12.56 -13.79
N PRO A 22 -1.64 -13.28 -14.31
CA PRO A 22 -0.39 -12.70 -14.78
C PRO A 22 -0.48 -11.73 -15.96
N ASP A 23 -1.63 -11.66 -16.65
CA ASP A 23 -1.91 -10.67 -17.70
C ASP A 23 -2.50 -9.36 -17.14
N LEU A 24 -2.88 -9.31 -15.85
CA LEU A 24 -3.50 -8.15 -15.22
C LEU A 24 -2.74 -7.59 -14.00
N THR A 25 -1.89 -8.38 -13.35
CA THR A 25 -1.13 -7.96 -12.17
C THR A 25 0.28 -8.52 -12.20
N HIS A 26 1.27 -7.68 -11.90
CA HIS A 26 2.60 -8.18 -11.59
C HIS A 26 2.62 -8.89 -10.24
N LEU A 27 3.66 -9.70 -10.03
CA LEU A 27 4.04 -10.21 -8.71
C LEU A 27 4.48 -9.04 -7.83
N LEU A 28 4.00 -8.99 -6.59
CA LEU A 28 4.43 -7.99 -5.61
C LEU A 28 5.15 -8.69 -4.44
N PRO A 29 6.49 -8.70 -4.39
CA PRO A 29 7.24 -9.46 -3.37
C PRO A 29 7.13 -8.87 -1.95
N ASP A 30 6.86 -7.57 -1.83
CA ASP A 30 6.53 -6.90 -0.57
C ASP A 30 5.38 -5.93 -0.86
N LEU A 31 4.28 -6.09 -0.12
CA LEU A 31 3.06 -5.33 -0.33
C LEU A 31 3.28 -3.82 -0.19
N TYR A 32 4.17 -3.41 0.72
CA TYR A 32 4.54 -2.01 0.89
C TYR A 32 5.93 -1.88 1.52
N PRO A 33 6.97 -1.69 0.70
CA PRO A 33 8.34 -1.60 1.19
C PRO A 33 8.56 -0.26 1.90
N VAL A 34 8.84 -0.33 3.21
CA VAL A 34 9.20 0.83 4.05
C VAL A 34 10.68 0.76 4.44
N PRO A 35 11.44 1.87 4.37
CA PRO A 35 12.81 1.90 4.86
C PRO A 35 12.92 1.46 6.31
N GLY A 36 13.96 0.70 6.63
CA GLY A 36 14.15 0.13 7.98
C GLY A 36 13.15 -0.99 8.32
N SER A 37 12.34 -1.42 7.35
CA SER A 37 11.40 -2.54 7.50
C SER A 37 10.45 -2.35 8.68
N SER A 38 9.88 -1.15 8.82
CA SER A 38 8.88 -0.88 9.87
C SER A 38 7.71 -1.87 9.78
N PRO A 39 7.10 -2.27 10.92
CA PRO A 39 5.95 -3.17 10.92
C PRO A 39 4.80 -2.64 10.06
N GLN A 40 4.07 -3.52 9.40
CA GLN A 40 2.89 -3.16 8.62
C GLN A 40 1.62 -3.42 9.45
N GLY A 41 0.54 -2.72 9.14
CA GLY A 41 -0.76 -2.94 9.79
C GLY A 41 -1.91 -3.00 8.78
N TRP A 42 -3.03 -3.52 9.23
CA TRP A 42 -4.26 -3.55 8.45
C TRP A 42 -5.43 -3.08 9.31
N GLU A 43 -6.30 -2.25 8.77
CA GLU A 43 -7.54 -1.84 9.43
C GLU A 43 -8.70 -2.73 8.95
N LEU A 44 -9.95 -2.26 8.94
CA LEU A 44 -11.07 -3.05 8.46
C LEU A 44 -11.06 -3.16 6.94
N THR A 45 -10.56 -2.14 6.22
CA THR A 45 -10.69 -2.07 4.75
C THR A 45 -9.41 -1.66 4.01
N PHE A 46 -8.34 -1.29 4.70
CA PHE A 46 -7.12 -0.77 4.09
C PHE A 46 -5.86 -1.07 4.89
N MET A 47 -4.72 -0.97 4.21
CA MET A 47 -3.41 -1.12 4.81
C MET A 47 -2.99 0.17 5.51
N LEU A 48 -2.31 0.05 6.66
CA LEU A 48 -1.63 1.14 7.34
C LEU A 48 -0.15 1.11 6.95
N SER A 49 0.33 2.20 6.35
CA SER A 49 1.69 2.30 5.79
C SER A 49 2.81 2.29 6.83
N ASN A 50 2.52 2.62 8.09
CA ASN A 50 3.51 2.81 9.16
C ASN A 50 4.69 3.70 8.76
N GLY A 51 4.41 4.68 7.90
CA GLY A 51 5.36 5.68 7.40
C GLY A 51 5.53 5.63 5.88
N SER A 52 6.29 6.56 5.34
CA SER A 52 6.77 6.48 3.96
C SER A 52 8.14 7.14 3.81
N ARG A 53 8.79 6.89 2.67
CA ARG A 53 9.98 7.64 2.23
C ARG A 53 9.73 9.14 2.06
N THR A 54 8.47 9.54 1.93
CA THR A 54 8.04 10.89 1.53
C THR A 54 7.32 11.64 2.65
N GLY A 55 7.44 11.19 3.90
CA GLY A 55 6.94 11.91 5.07
C GLY A 55 5.47 11.65 5.43
N ARG A 56 4.83 10.61 4.88
CA ARG A 56 3.48 10.21 5.33
C ARG A 56 3.51 9.75 6.78
N SER A 57 2.46 10.07 7.53
CA SER A 57 2.32 9.62 8.91
C SER A 57 2.21 8.11 9.03
N LYS A 58 2.58 7.60 10.20
CA LYS A 58 2.53 6.16 10.51
C LYS A 58 1.13 5.57 10.37
N THR A 59 0.12 6.37 10.70
CA THR A 59 -1.28 5.95 10.60
C THR A 59 -1.87 6.16 9.21
N THR A 60 -1.11 6.59 8.20
CA THR A 60 -1.66 6.79 6.86
C THR A 60 -2.17 5.48 6.28
N GLY A 61 -3.47 5.46 5.99
CA GLY A 61 -4.15 4.35 5.34
C GLY A 61 -4.10 4.50 3.83
N PHE A 62 -3.94 3.38 3.12
CA PHE A 62 -3.93 3.37 1.67
C PHE A 62 -4.39 2.01 1.13
N TRP A 63 -4.85 2.01 -0.11
CA TRP A 63 -5.07 0.79 -0.87
C TRP A 63 -4.94 1.01 -2.38
N ALA A 64 -5.08 -0.08 -3.12
CA ALA A 64 -4.86 -0.12 -4.56
C ALA A 64 -6.08 -0.73 -5.29
N GLY A 65 -6.25 -0.32 -6.54
CA GLY A 65 -7.16 -0.89 -7.51
C GLY A 65 -6.40 -1.30 -8.78
N LEU A 66 -6.94 -2.30 -9.48
CA LEU A 66 -6.26 -3.05 -10.54
C LEU A 66 -5.60 -2.18 -11.61
N SER A 67 -6.26 -1.14 -12.09
CA SER A 67 -5.75 -0.25 -13.14
C SER A 67 -4.73 0.77 -12.62
N ASN A 68 -3.84 0.35 -11.72
CA ASN A 68 -2.91 1.21 -10.98
C ASN A 68 -3.59 2.45 -10.38
N VAL A 69 -4.74 2.25 -9.75
CA VAL A 69 -5.43 3.28 -8.99
C VAL A 69 -4.98 3.17 -7.54
N TRP A 70 -4.53 4.26 -6.94
CA TRP A 70 -4.01 4.25 -5.57
C TRP A 70 -4.61 5.40 -4.80
N TRP A 71 -5.24 5.12 -3.65
CA TRP A 71 -5.71 6.17 -2.76
C TRP A 71 -4.93 6.14 -1.46
N ARG A 72 -4.79 7.30 -0.82
CA ARG A 72 -4.19 7.46 0.50
C ARG A 72 -4.97 8.48 1.31
N CYS A 73 -5.02 8.27 2.62
CA CYS A 73 -5.61 9.19 3.57
C CYS A 73 -4.72 9.28 4.81
N ASP A 74 -4.14 10.45 5.03
CA ASP A 74 -3.35 10.78 6.20
C ASP A 74 -4.15 11.75 7.08
N ARG A 75 -4.69 11.22 8.18
CA ARG A 75 -5.52 12.01 9.10
C ARG A 75 -4.70 12.92 10.01
N GLU A 76 -3.45 12.56 10.29
CA GLU A 76 -2.58 13.37 11.17
C GLU A 76 -2.18 14.67 10.47
N ASN A 77 -1.90 14.60 9.17
CA ASN A 77 -1.54 15.75 8.35
C ASN A 77 -2.73 16.37 7.57
N GLU A 78 -3.94 15.84 7.77
CA GLU A 78 -5.17 16.32 7.11
C GLU A 78 -5.10 16.33 5.57
N VAL A 79 -4.39 15.35 4.98
CA VAL A 79 -4.19 15.26 3.54
C VAL A 79 -4.62 13.90 3.01
N ALA A 80 -5.41 13.92 1.93
CA ALA A 80 -5.73 12.73 1.14
C ALA A 80 -5.27 12.93 -0.31
N GLY A 81 -5.14 11.83 -1.03
CA GLY A 81 -4.78 11.90 -2.45
C GLY A 81 -5.07 10.61 -3.18
N MET A 82 -5.16 10.72 -4.50
CA MET A 82 -5.44 9.60 -5.39
C MET A 82 -4.57 9.69 -6.64
N VAL A 83 -4.07 8.54 -7.09
CA VAL A 83 -3.49 8.34 -8.40
C VAL A 83 -4.54 7.58 -9.21
N CYS A 84 -4.99 8.15 -10.32
CA CYS A 84 -6.04 7.59 -11.17
C CYS A 84 -5.46 7.32 -12.56
N THR A 85 -5.07 6.09 -12.84
CA THR A 85 -4.65 5.68 -14.18
C THR A 85 -5.61 4.64 -14.74
N HIS A 86 -5.52 4.39 -16.05
CA HIS A 86 -6.15 3.26 -16.72
C HIS A 86 -5.07 2.34 -17.31
N ILE A 87 -4.00 2.09 -16.55
CA ILE A 87 -2.85 1.30 -16.99
C ILE A 87 -2.91 -0.08 -16.36
N LEU A 88 -2.69 -1.11 -17.17
CA LEU A 88 -2.42 -2.48 -16.74
C LEU A 88 -0.99 -2.84 -17.18
N GLN A 89 -0.26 -3.66 -16.43
CA GLN A 89 -0.71 -4.46 -15.27
C GLN A 89 -0.62 -3.70 -13.94
N LEU A 90 -1.37 -4.12 -12.89
CA LEU A 90 -1.22 -3.58 -11.54
C LEU A 90 0.24 -3.67 -11.08
N THR A 91 0.70 -2.65 -10.35
CA THR A 91 2.11 -2.45 -9.93
C THR A 91 3.03 -2.25 -11.14
N ASP A 92 2.57 -1.42 -12.07
CA ASP A 92 3.37 -0.96 -13.20
C ASP A 92 4.55 -0.09 -12.71
N PRO A 93 5.81 -0.40 -13.09
CA PRO A 93 6.99 0.33 -12.62
C PRO A 93 6.96 1.83 -12.96
N GLN A 94 6.39 2.23 -14.10
CA GLN A 94 6.33 3.65 -14.49
C GLN A 94 5.34 4.40 -13.60
N VAL A 95 4.20 3.79 -13.26
CA VAL A 95 3.23 4.41 -12.33
C VAL A 95 3.81 4.52 -10.92
N LEU A 96 4.59 3.53 -10.48
CA LEU A 96 5.23 3.54 -9.17
C LEU A 96 6.47 4.44 -9.09
N GLY A 97 7.00 4.89 -10.23
CA GLY A 97 8.22 5.70 -10.31
C GLY A 97 9.47 4.91 -9.89
N LEU A 98 9.52 3.63 -10.27
CA LEU A 98 10.60 2.67 -9.97
C LEU A 98 11.57 2.49 -11.14
#